data_AF-A0A1V5N831-F1
#
_entry.id   AF-A0A1V5N831-F1
#
_cell.length_a   1.000
_cell.length_b   1.000
_cell.length_c   1.000
_cell.angle_alpha   90.00
_cell.angle_beta   90.00
_cell.angle_gamma   90.00
#
_symmetry.space_group_name_H-M   'P 1'
#
loop_
_entity.id
_entity.type
_entity.pdbx_description
1 polymer ?
#
loop_
_entity_poly.entity_id
_entity_poly.type
_entity_poly.pdbx_seq_one_letter_code
_entity_poly.pdbx_strand_id
1 'polypeptide(L)'
;MIFNSKRPLLVVTLPVALLFYALLACLFFYPLTHNLVRWQNLLPFAAVAGSTGVFVLCRRWVLSIFASLAGGAIYGFGTYACSLFCYHPFAAIVYAILPWTLIPAVFFYRWTNLDTLNTKIISALLVCLPALFIFAAYRFASIKFFYPIPVGTRLSINALLGIIDPIGVRQDIFAPGFFHVAIAGLVMGIALLVKSRRFLTILLIILSFAAAFYKPILSVPPVAWASISVLIFSIVIAAGLETIILAGKSDGRWILSTALVLMILIVVEVFVSKNSSVIPVSAALYGFGVVAVLSIYFIAEANKAWHLLRMFVLYSAVFIDIFISTAHNLKTIF
;
A
#
# COMPACT_ATOMS: atom_id res chain seq x y z
N MET A 1 -4.84 30.13 13.22
CA MET A 1 -6.20 29.53 13.28
C MET A 1 -6.06 28.06 13.64
N ILE A 2 -6.39 27.68 14.86
CA ILE A 2 -6.45 26.27 15.26
C ILE A 2 -7.83 25.78 14.82
N PHE A 3 -7.92 25.16 13.64
CA PHE A 3 -9.14 24.45 13.27
C PHE A 3 -9.33 23.32 14.26
N ASN A 4 -10.33 23.43 15.12
CA ASN A 4 -10.77 22.37 16.02
C ASN A 4 -11.52 21.33 15.16
N SER A 5 -10.84 20.73 14.19
CA SER A 5 -11.45 19.79 13.25
C SER A 5 -11.72 18.50 13.98
N LYS A 6 -12.98 18.31 14.40
CA LYS A 6 -13.45 17.01 14.89
C LYS A 6 -13.13 15.98 13.80
N ARG A 7 -12.31 14.97 14.12
CA ARG A 7 -12.03 13.88 13.19
C ARG A 7 -13.37 13.29 12.74
N PRO A 8 -13.59 13.07 11.43
CA PRO A 8 -14.81 12.42 11.00
C PRO A 8 -14.89 11.05 11.67
N LEU A 9 -16.07 10.75 12.24
CA LEU A 9 -16.28 9.54 13.02
C LEU A 9 -16.03 8.32 12.15
N LEU A 10 -15.28 7.34 12.67
CA LEU A 10 -14.99 6.09 11.95
C LEU A 10 -16.26 5.42 11.44
N VAL A 11 -17.34 5.50 12.23
CA VAL A 11 -18.68 4.98 11.93
C VAL A 11 -19.23 5.53 10.60
N VAL A 12 -18.95 6.79 10.26
CA VAL A 12 -19.41 7.39 9.01
C VAL A 12 -18.45 7.08 7.86
N THR A 13 -17.14 7.12 8.13
CA THR A 13 -16.14 6.97 7.07
C THR A 13 -15.93 5.52 6.62
N LEU A 14 -16.21 4.54 7.48
CA LEU A 14 -16.02 3.12 7.17
C LEU A 14 -17.01 2.60 6.10
N PRO A 15 -18.32 2.87 6.17
CA PRO A 15 -19.24 2.51 5.09
C PRO A 15 -18.87 3.14 3.75
N VAL A 16 -18.42 4.40 3.75
CA VAL A 16 -17.96 5.09 2.54
C VAL A 16 -16.74 4.39 1.94
N ALA A 17 -15.77 4.01 2.77
CA ALA A 17 -14.60 3.26 2.31
C ALA A 17 -14.98 1.88 1.76
N LEU A 18 -15.87 1.16 2.45
CA LEU A 18 -16.34 -0.15 2.01
C LEU A 18 -17.04 -0.06 0.65
N LEU A 19 -17.95 0.91 0.47
CA LEU A 19 -18.63 1.15 -0.79
C LEU A 19 -17.63 1.51 -1.90
N PHE A 20 -16.69 2.40 -1.61
CA PHE A 20 -15.64 2.80 -2.56
C PHE A 20 -14.81 1.60 -3.03
N TYR A 21 -14.33 0.75 -2.13
CA TYR A 21 -13.55 -0.43 -2.51
C TYR A 21 -14.40 -1.50 -3.20
N ALA A 22 -15.67 -1.66 -2.81
CA ALA A 22 -16.59 -2.56 -3.50
C ALA A 22 -16.82 -2.11 -4.95
N LEU A 23 -16.98 -0.80 -5.18
CA LEU A 23 -17.09 -0.24 -6.53
C LEU A 23 -15.81 -0.47 -7.34
N LEU A 24 -14.63 -0.25 -6.76
CA LEU A 24 -13.35 -0.57 -7.42
C LEU A 24 -13.25 -2.07 -7.75
N ALA A 25 -13.63 -2.95 -6.81
CA ALA A 25 -13.61 -4.38 -7.03
C ALA A 25 -14.57 -4.81 -8.15
N CYS A 26 -15.79 -4.28 -8.17
CA CYS A 26 -16.72 -4.50 -9.29
C CYS A 26 -16.12 -4.00 -10.60
N LEU A 27 -15.57 -2.78 -10.63
CA LEU A 27 -15.01 -2.18 -11.83
C LEU A 27 -13.84 -2.98 -12.41
N PHE A 28 -12.97 -3.53 -11.57
CA PHE A 28 -11.80 -4.29 -11.99
C PHE A 28 -12.09 -5.76 -12.31
N PHE A 29 -12.94 -6.43 -11.51
CA PHE A 29 -13.16 -7.87 -11.64
C PHE A 29 -14.40 -8.23 -12.47
N TYR A 30 -15.39 -7.34 -12.61
CA TYR A 30 -16.58 -7.61 -13.44
C TYR A 30 -16.23 -8.00 -14.88
N PRO A 31 -15.33 -7.28 -15.59
CA PRO A 31 -14.93 -7.65 -16.95
C PRO A 31 -14.24 -9.02 -17.05
N LEU A 32 -13.73 -9.54 -15.93
CA LEU A 32 -12.95 -10.78 -15.87
C LEU A 32 -13.78 -11.97 -15.39
N THR A 33 -15.04 -11.77 -14.99
CA THR A 33 -15.91 -12.81 -14.40
C THR A 33 -16.02 -14.08 -15.25
N HIS A 34 -15.96 -13.96 -16.58
CA HIS A 34 -15.97 -15.10 -17.48
C HIS A 34 -14.69 -15.94 -17.46
N ASN A 35 -13.56 -15.37 -17.04
CA ASN A 35 -12.26 -16.05 -16.97
C ASN A 35 -11.98 -16.61 -15.57
N LEU A 36 -12.75 -16.21 -14.55
CA LEU A 36 -12.54 -16.64 -13.17
C LEU A 36 -13.14 -18.03 -12.91
N VAL A 37 -12.31 -18.93 -12.39
CA VAL A 37 -12.78 -20.21 -11.83
C VAL A 37 -13.58 -19.93 -10.55
N ARG A 38 -14.55 -20.79 -10.20
CA ARG A 38 -15.49 -20.60 -9.08
C ARG A 38 -14.86 -20.10 -7.77
N TRP A 39 -13.69 -20.58 -7.38
CA TRP A 39 -13.00 -20.17 -6.15
C TRP A 39 -12.28 -18.81 -6.27
N GLN A 40 -11.90 -18.39 -7.48
CA GLN A 40 -11.29 -17.08 -7.73
C GLN A 40 -12.31 -15.93 -7.59
N ASN A 41 -13.60 -16.23 -7.52
CA ASN A 41 -14.63 -15.25 -7.12
C ASN A 41 -14.45 -14.72 -5.68
N LEU A 42 -13.55 -15.30 -4.88
CA LEU A 42 -13.17 -14.79 -3.56
C LEU A 42 -12.15 -13.64 -3.62
N LEU A 43 -11.45 -13.46 -4.76
CA LEU A 43 -10.40 -12.44 -4.90
C LEU A 43 -10.92 -10.99 -4.78
N PRO A 44 -12.08 -10.61 -5.37
CA PRO A 44 -12.66 -9.30 -5.15
C PRO A 44 -12.94 -9.02 -3.67
N PHE A 45 -13.46 -10.01 -2.93
CA PHE A 45 -13.73 -9.88 -1.50
C PHE A 45 -12.44 -9.71 -0.70
N ALA A 46 -11.38 -10.46 -1.04
CA ALA A 46 -10.08 -10.30 -0.41
C ALA A 46 -9.51 -8.88 -0.62
N ALA A 47 -9.58 -8.35 -1.85
CA ALA A 47 -9.14 -6.98 -2.16
C ALA A 47 -9.91 -5.92 -1.34
N VAL A 48 -11.23 -6.05 -1.25
CA VAL A 48 -12.09 -5.15 -0.45
C VAL A 48 -11.76 -5.26 1.04
N ALA A 49 -11.64 -6.46 1.58
CA ALA A 49 -11.35 -6.69 2.99
C ALA A 49 -9.97 -6.16 3.38
N GLY A 50 -8.95 -6.41 2.57
CA GLY A 50 -7.60 -5.88 2.77
C GLY A 50 -7.57 -4.36 2.72
N SER A 51 -8.16 -3.76 1.68
CA SER A 51 -8.23 -2.30 1.52
C SER A 51 -8.95 -1.63 2.69
N THR A 52 -10.05 -2.21 3.14
CA THR A 52 -10.85 -1.72 4.27
C THR A 52 -10.06 -1.79 5.57
N GLY A 53 -9.35 -2.89 5.82
CA GLY A 53 -8.52 -3.03 7.01
C GLY A 53 -7.40 -1.98 7.07
N VAL A 54 -6.72 -1.72 5.94
CA VAL A 54 -5.70 -0.66 5.85
C VAL A 54 -6.32 0.73 6.02
N PHE A 55 -7.48 0.99 5.44
CA PHE A 55 -8.21 2.24 5.67
C PHE A 55 -8.43 2.50 7.16
N VAL A 56 -8.90 1.50 7.92
CA VAL A 56 -9.12 1.61 9.36
C VAL A 56 -7.81 1.91 10.10
N LEU A 57 -6.72 1.23 9.77
CA LEU A 57 -5.40 1.50 10.35
C LEU A 57 -4.93 2.92 10.06
N CYS A 58 -5.10 3.40 8.81
CA CYS A 58 -4.73 4.76 8.42
C CYS A 58 -5.41 5.81 9.30
N ARG A 59 -6.65 5.62 9.76
CA ARG A 59 -7.37 6.58 10.62
C ARG A 59 -6.67 6.90 11.95
N ARG A 60 -5.69 6.08 12.38
CA ARG A 60 -4.87 6.38 13.56
C ARG A 60 -3.95 7.57 13.33
N TRP A 61 -3.34 7.67 12.15
CA TRP A 61 -2.26 8.62 11.84
C TRP A 61 -2.58 9.61 10.71
N VAL A 62 -3.54 9.27 9.86
CA VAL A 62 -3.92 10.04 8.67
C VAL A 62 -5.30 10.67 8.90
N LEU A 63 -5.42 11.99 8.79
CA LEU A 63 -6.69 12.69 9.00
C LEU A 63 -7.55 12.69 7.75
N SER A 64 -6.93 12.86 6.58
CA SER A 64 -7.57 12.88 5.27
C SER A 64 -8.19 11.53 4.92
N ILE A 65 -9.49 11.57 4.59
CA ILE A 65 -10.24 10.38 4.13
C ILE A 65 -9.64 9.89 2.81
N PHE A 66 -9.35 10.79 1.86
CA PHE A 66 -8.82 10.42 0.55
C PHE A 66 -7.43 9.79 0.62
N ALA A 67 -6.52 10.29 1.45
CA ALA A 67 -5.24 9.61 1.68
C ALA A 67 -5.44 8.21 2.28
N SER A 68 -6.38 8.07 3.22
CA SER A 68 -6.70 6.76 3.81
C SER A 68 -7.31 5.81 2.77
N LEU A 69 -8.16 6.32 1.87
CA LEU A 69 -8.73 5.56 0.74
C LEU A 69 -7.66 5.12 -0.25
N ALA A 70 -6.74 6.02 -0.61
CA ALA A 70 -5.60 5.72 -1.45
C ALA A 70 -4.71 4.64 -0.81
N GLY A 71 -4.38 4.77 0.48
CA GLY A 71 -3.59 3.78 1.21
C GLY A 71 -4.22 2.38 1.21
N GLY A 72 -5.53 2.29 1.42
CA GLY A 72 -6.22 1.00 1.31
C GLY A 72 -6.26 0.46 -0.11
N ALA A 73 -6.50 1.31 -1.11
CA ALA A 73 -6.49 0.89 -2.51
C ALA A 73 -5.10 0.40 -2.96
N ILE A 74 -4.02 1.09 -2.52
CA ILE A 74 -2.63 0.67 -2.73
C ILE A 74 -2.39 -0.73 -2.19
N TYR A 75 -2.93 -1.03 -1.01
CA TYR A 75 -2.78 -2.35 -0.40
C TYR A 75 -3.58 -3.42 -1.12
N GLY A 76 -4.90 -3.27 -1.28
CA GLY A 76 -5.75 -4.35 -1.78
C GLY A 76 -5.75 -4.53 -3.30
N PHE A 77 -5.34 -3.50 -4.06
CA PHE A 77 -5.32 -3.52 -5.54
C PHE A 77 -3.93 -3.29 -6.14
N GLY A 78 -2.89 -3.13 -5.31
CA GLY A 78 -1.51 -2.94 -5.77
C GLY A 78 -0.91 -4.16 -6.46
N THR A 79 0.27 -3.98 -7.07
CA THR A 79 0.99 -5.05 -7.80
C THR A 79 1.28 -6.26 -6.93
N TYR A 80 1.63 -6.05 -5.65
CA TYR A 80 1.85 -7.16 -4.72
C TYR A 80 0.57 -7.96 -4.44
N ALA A 81 -0.58 -7.29 -4.30
CA ALA A 81 -1.87 -7.97 -4.14
C ALA A 81 -2.26 -8.73 -5.41
N CYS A 82 -2.05 -8.13 -6.58
CA CYS A 82 -2.26 -8.80 -7.88
C CYS A 82 -1.37 -10.04 -8.02
N SER A 83 -0.12 -9.98 -7.56
CA SER A 83 0.79 -11.14 -7.57
C SER A 83 0.22 -12.32 -6.79
N LEU A 84 -0.47 -12.08 -5.66
CA LEU A 84 -1.14 -13.15 -4.89
C LEU A 84 -2.32 -13.78 -5.62
N PHE A 85 -2.93 -13.08 -6.59
CA PHE A 85 -4.05 -13.58 -7.38
C PHE A 85 -3.62 -14.62 -8.43
N CYS A 86 -2.31 -14.68 -8.74
CA CYS A 86 -1.73 -15.75 -9.56
C CYS A 86 -1.71 -17.12 -8.84
N TYR A 87 -2.00 -17.14 -7.54
CA TYR A 87 -1.91 -18.32 -6.68
C TYR A 87 -3.28 -18.72 -6.12
N HIS A 88 -3.27 -19.66 -5.18
CA HIS A 88 -4.50 -20.12 -4.55
C HIS A 88 -5.20 -18.96 -3.79
N PRO A 89 -6.52 -18.77 -3.89
CA PRO A 89 -7.25 -17.65 -3.26
C PRO A 89 -7.03 -17.52 -1.74
N PHE A 90 -6.71 -18.61 -1.07
CA PHE A 90 -6.33 -18.59 0.35
C PHE A 90 -5.12 -17.69 0.64
N ALA A 91 -4.15 -17.58 -0.28
CA ALA A 91 -3.01 -16.66 -0.13
C ALA A 91 -3.47 -15.20 -0.08
N ALA A 92 -4.40 -14.82 -0.97
CA ALA A 92 -5.01 -13.50 -0.99
C ALA A 92 -5.87 -13.23 0.26
N ILE A 93 -6.58 -14.24 0.78
CA ILE A 93 -7.35 -14.12 2.02
C ILE A 93 -6.43 -13.89 3.23
N VAL A 94 -5.32 -14.64 3.35
CA VAL A 94 -4.33 -14.43 4.40
C VAL A 94 -3.79 -13.00 4.33
N TYR A 95 -3.41 -12.53 3.14
CA TYR A 95 -3.00 -11.14 2.93
C TYR A 95 -4.07 -10.15 3.37
N ALA A 96 -5.31 -10.31 2.91
CA ALA A 96 -6.43 -9.43 3.22
C ALA A 96 -6.75 -9.31 4.72
N ILE A 97 -6.47 -10.35 5.52
CA ILE A 97 -6.72 -10.37 6.96
C ILE A 97 -5.60 -9.68 7.76
N LEU A 98 -4.38 -9.54 7.22
CA LEU A 98 -3.24 -8.97 7.95
C LEU A 98 -3.51 -7.59 8.57
N PRO A 99 -4.12 -6.61 7.88
CA PRO A 99 -4.39 -5.31 8.48
C PRO A 99 -5.26 -5.44 9.74
N TRP A 100 -6.22 -6.37 9.74
CA TRP A 100 -7.14 -6.60 10.84
C TRP A 100 -6.44 -7.14 12.08
N THR A 101 -5.42 -7.99 11.90
CA THR A 101 -4.61 -8.52 13.01
C THR A 101 -3.78 -7.45 13.70
N LEU A 102 -3.51 -6.32 13.04
CA LEU A 102 -2.76 -5.20 13.61
C LEU A 102 -3.65 -4.18 14.32
N ILE A 103 -4.97 -4.18 14.06
CA ILE A 103 -5.92 -3.24 14.67
C ILE A 103 -5.85 -3.28 16.21
N PRO A 104 -5.81 -4.46 16.88
CA PRO A 104 -5.68 -4.51 18.33
C PRO A 104 -4.46 -3.75 18.84
N ALA A 105 -3.28 -3.96 18.24
CA ALA A 105 -2.06 -3.27 18.64
C ALA A 105 -2.15 -1.74 18.49
N VAL A 106 -2.85 -1.27 17.44
CA VAL A 106 -2.91 0.15 17.09
C VAL A 106 -3.94 0.91 17.92
N PHE A 107 -5.06 0.27 18.25
CA PHE A 107 -6.18 0.89 18.94
C PHE A 107 -6.37 0.45 20.39
N PHE A 108 -5.52 -0.44 20.92
CA PHE A 108 -5.59 -0.95 22.30
C PHE A 108 -5.79 0.17 23.32
N TYR A 109 -5.03 1.27 23.20
CA TYR A 109 -5.09 2.43 24.09
C TYR A 109 -6.48 3.11 24.19
N ARG A 110 -7.40 2.85 23.25
CA ARG A 110 -8.78 3.35 23.30
C ARG A 110 -9.75 2.37 23.94
N TRP A 111 -9.36 1.11 24.05
CA TRP A 111 -10.22 0.01 24.52
C TRP A 111 -9.93 -0.36 25.97
N THR A 112 -8.89 0.23 26.57
CA THR A 112 -8.47 -0.07 27.93
C THR A 112 -8.27 1.19 28.76
N ASN A 113 -8.40 1.05 30.08
CA ASN A 113 -8.12 2.08 31.08
C ASN A 113 -6.81 1.80 31.84
N LEU A 114 -5.94 0.92 31.31
CA LEU A 114 -4.64 0.63 31.89
C LEU A 114 -3.72 1.86 31.88
N ASP A 115 -2.71 1.86 32.75
CA ASP A 115 -1.68 2.88 32.76
C ASP A 115 -0.87 2.88 31.44
N THR A 116 -0.12 3.97 31.23
CA THR A 116 0.60 4.21 29.98
C THR A 116 1.68 3.16 29.71
N LEU A 117 2.32 2.61 30.75
CA LEU A 117 3.38 1.62 30.58
C LEU A 117 2.80 0.28 30.15
N ASN A 118 1.79 -0.23 30.88
CA ASN A 118 1.12 -1.48 30.53
C ASN A 118 0.46 -1.43 29.15
N THR A 119 -0.15 -0.30 28.80
CA THR A 119 -0.71 -0.09 27.45
C THR A 119 0.36 -0.22 26.36
N LYS A 120 1.57 0.34 26.57
CA LYS A 120 2.67 0.24 25.60
C LYS A 120 3.21 -1.18 25.49
N ILE A 121 3.40 -1.88 26.62
CA ILE A 121 3.90 -3.26 26.64
C ILE A 121 2.92 -4.18 25.90
N ILE A 122 1.63 -4.12 26.25
CA ILE A 122 0.61 -4.96 25.61
C ILE A 122 0.50 -4.61 24.13
N SER A 123 0.47 -3.32 23.76
CA SER A 123 0.45 -2.91 22.36
C SER A 123 1.66 -3.46 21.59
N ALA A 124 2.85 -3.43 22.19
CA ALA A 124 4.06 -3.99 21.59
C ALA A 124 3.98 -5.52 21.40
N LEU A 125 3.42 -6.25 22.36
CA LEU A 125 3.16 -7.69 22.22
C LEU A 125 2.12 -7.98 21.11
N LEU A 126 1.07 -7.17 21.04
CA LEU A 126 0.03 -7.30 20.01
C LEU A 126 0.55 -7.01 18.59
N VAL A 127 1.67 -6.27 18.42
CA VAL A 127 2.33 -6.10 17.10
C VAL A 127 2.84 -7.44 16.54
N CYS A 128 3.02 -8.47 17.36
CA CYS A 128 3.39 -9.82 16.90
C CYS A 128 2.22 -10.59 16.26
N LEU A 129 0.96 -10.14 16.42
CA LEU A 129 -0.22 -10.84 15.91
C LEU A 129 -0.22 -11.11 14.40
N PRO A 130 0.19 -10.18 13.51
CA PRO A 130 0.28 -10.46 12.08
C PRO A 130 1.25 -11.61 11.77
N ALA A 131 2.40 -11.66 12.43
CA ALA A 131 3.37 -12.74 12.22
C ALA A 131 2.83 -14.08 12.72
N LEU A 132 2.23 -14.10 13.92
CA LEU A 132 1.57 -15.29 14.47
C LEU A 132 0.43 -15.78 13.57
N PHE A 133 -0.34 -14.87 12.99
CA PHE A 133 -1.41 -15.20 12.05
C PHE A 133 -0.86 -15.83 10.76
N ILE A 134 0.20 -15.27 10.16
CA ILE A 134 0.87 -15.88 8.99
C ILE A 134 1.33 -17.30 9.32
N PHE A 135 2.02 -17.48 10.45
CA PHE A 135 2.45 -18.81 10.89
C PHE A 135 1.27 -19.78 11.03
N ALA A 136 0.21 -19.37 11.74
CA ALA A 136 -0.96 -20.20 11.95
C ALA A 136 -1.65 -20.57 10.63
N ALA A 137 -1.81 -19.62 9.71
CA ALA A 137 -2.48 -19.83 8.43
C ALA A 137 -1.72 -20.80 7.52
N TYR A 138 -0.41 -20.63 7.36
CA TYR A 138 0.41 -21.52 6.54
C TYR A 138 0.66 -22.87 7.20
N ARG A 139 0.73 -22.92 8.54
CA ARG A 139 0.76 -24.18 9.27
C ARG A 139 -0.54 -24.96 9.06
N PHE A 140 -1.69 -24.30 9.19
CA PHE A 140 -3.00 -24.90 8.90
C PHE A 140 -3.05 -25.46 7.48
N ALA A 141 -2.61 -24.68 6.49
CA ALA A 141 -2.58 -25.11 5.09
C ALA A 141 -1.67 -26.35 4.90
N SER A 142 -0.48 -26.34 5.50
CA SER A 142 0.46 -27.46 5.44
C SER A 142 -0.10 -28.76 6.05
N ILE A 143 -0.85 -28.67 7.16
CA ILE A 143 -1.51 -29.83 7.80
C ILE A 143 -2.58 -30.42 6.88
N LYS A 144 -3.21 -29.58 6.04
CA LYS A 144 -4.21 -29.98 5.04
C LYS A 144 -3.59 -30.34 3.69
N PHE A 145 -2.26 -30.47 3.61
CA PHE A 145 -1.51 -30.82 2.40
C PHE A 145 -1.76 -29.88 1.21
N PHE A 146 -2.14 -28.62 1.46
CA PHE A 146 -2.23 -27.61 0.41
C PHE A 146 -1.29 -26.45 0.72
N TYR A 147 -0.61 -25.95 -0.31
CA TYR A 147 0.36 -24.86 -0.19
C TYR A 147 -0.16 -23.66 -0.98
N PRO A 148 -0.71 -22.63 -0.32
CA PRO A 148 -1.35 -21.50 -1.00
C PRO A 148 -0.40 -20.81 -1.97
N ILE A 149 0.88 -20.76 -1.59
CA ILE A 149 2.03 -20.35 -2.39
C ILE A 149 3.09 -21.46 -2.20
N PRO A 150 3.85 -21.84 -3.24
CA PRO A 150 4.93 -22.82 -3.08
C PRO A 150 5.93 -22.38 -1.99
N VAL A 151 6.29 -23.29 -1.08
CA VAL A 151 7.08 -22.97 0.14
C VAL A 151 8.43 -22.32 -0.19
N GLY A 152 9.05 -22.68 -1.32
CA GLY A 152 10.32 -22.10 -1.76
C GLY A 152 10.21 -20.71 -2.40
N THR A 153 9.02 -20.14 -2.52
CA THR A 153 8.81 -18.87 -3.24
C THR A 153 9.36 -17.70 -2.43
N ARG A 154 10.37 -17.05 -2.98
CA ARG A 154 11.09 -15.92 -2.37
C ARG A 154 11.06 -14.71 -3.29
N LEU A 155 11.18 -13.53 -2.69
CA LEU A 155 11.34 -12.31 -3.49
C LEU A 155 12.66 -12.39 -4.25
N SER A 156 12.62 -12.23 -5.56
CA SER A 156 13.84 -12.15 -6.37
C SER A 156 14.35 -10.70 -6.40
N ILE A 157 15.66 -10.51 -6.59
CA ILE A 157 16.21 -9.17 -6.81
C ILE A 157 15.57 -8.54 -8.05
N ASN A 158 15.28 -9.33 -9.07
CA ASN A 158 14.58 -8.88 -10.28
C ASN A 158 13.16 -8.41 -9.99
N ALA A 159 12.49 -8.95 -8.97
CA ALA A 159 11.16 -8.48 -8.56
C ALA A 159 11.20 -7.07 -7.98
N LEU A 160 12.36 -6.59 -7.51
CA LEU A 160 12.54 -5.18 -7.11
C LEU A 160 12.44 -4.22 -8.28
N LEU A 161 12.63 -4.69 -9.52
CA LEU A 161 12.32 -3.88 -10.70
C LEU A 161 10.86 -3.46 -10.73
N GLY A 162 9.96 -4.20 -10.06
CA GLY A 162 8.56 -3.80 -9.94
C GLY A 162 8.33 -2.53 -9.12
N ILE A 163 9.33 -2.03 -8.39
CA ILE A 163 9.29 -0.70 -7.75
C ILE A 163 9.42 0.41 -8.81
N ILE A 164 10.10 0.12 -9.92
CA ILE A 164 10.38 1.02 -11.04
C ILE A 164 9.31 0.80 -12.13
N ASP A 165 9.12 -0.44 -12.56
CA ASP A 165 8.13 -0.85 -13.56
C ASP A 165 7.05 -1.75 -12.93
N PRO A 166 6.09 -1.21 -12.16
CA PRO A 166 5.05 -2.02 -11.53
C PRO A 166 4.09 -2.67 -12.54
N ILE A 167 4.16 -2.32 -13.83
CA ILE A 167 3.29 -2.79 -14.92
C ILE A 167 4.00 -3.87 -15.76
N GLY A 168 5.27 -3.70 -16.12
CA GLY A 168 6.00 -4.61 -17.01
C GLY A 168 6.63 -5.81 -16.31
N VAL A 169 6.56 -5.90 -14.99
CA VAL A 169 7.00 -7.09 -14.26
C VAL A 169 5.92 -8.16 -14.26
N ARG A 170 6.31 -9.41 -14.52
CA ARG A 170 5.40 -10.55 -14.47
C ARG A 170 4.82 -10.70 -13.05
N GLN A 171 3.53 -10.95 -12.95
CA GLN A 171 2.83 -10.96 -11.66
C GLN A 171 3.15 -12.23 -10.84
N ASP A 172 3.71 -13.27 -11.44
CA ASP A 172 4.12 -14.52 -10.77
C ASP A 172 5.43 -14.41 -9.98
N ILE A 173 6.23 -13.33 -10.16
CA ILE A 173 7.50 -13.16 -9.44
C ILE A 173 7.40 -12.32 -8.16
N PHE A 174 6.19 -11.93 -7.76
CA PHE A 174 5.91 -11.09 -6.58
C PHE A 174 6.66 -9.76 -6.55
N ALA A 175 6.18 -8.80 -7.32
CA ALA A 175 6.67 -7.43 -7.25
C ALA A 175 6.09 -6.72 -6.02
N PRO A 176 6.92 -6.17 -5.10
CA PRO A 176 6.45 -5.31 -4.02
C PRO A 176 6.03 -3.92 -4.54
N GLY A 177 6.03 -3.73 -5.86
CA GLY A 177 5.77 -2.49 -6.57
C GLY A 177 4.55 -1.76 -6.05
N PHE A 178 4.76 -0.46 -5.78
CA PHE A 178 3.68 0.48 -5.54
C PHE A 178 3.39 1.24 -6.83
N PHE A 179 2.22 1.85 -6.91
CA PHE A 179 1.86 2.73 -8.02
C PHE A 179 2.87 3.88 -8.18
N HIS A 180 3.13 4.30 -9.40
CA HIS A 180 4.11 5.31 -9.80
C HIS A 180 3.97 6.61 -8.99
N VAL A 181 2.77 7.18 -8.95
CA VAL A 181 2.45 8.42 -8.23
C VAL A 181 2.53 8.21 -6.72
N ALA A 182 2.21 6.99 -6.24
CA ALA A 182 2.27 6.64 -4.83
C ALA A 182 3.70 6.67 -4.27
N ILE A 183 4.74 6.54 -5.12
CA ILE A 183 6.14 6.69 -4.70
C ILE A 183 6.42 8.09 -4.12
N ALA A 184 5.75 9.14 -4.61
CA ALA A 184 5.89 10.48 -4.00
C ALA A 184 5.43 10.47 -2.54
N GLY A 185 4.28 9.84 -2.28
CA GLY A 185 3.77 9.62 -0.94
C GLY A 185 4.69 8.74 -0.11
N LEU A 186 5.30 7.71 -0.69
CA LEU A 186 6.26 6.85 0.00
C LEU A 186 7.49 7.65 0.47
N VAL A 187 8.11 8.44 -0.42
CA VAL A 187 9.30 9.25 -0.10
C VAL A 187 8.98 10.26 1.00
N MET A 188 7.87 11.01 0.87
CA MET A 188 7.44 11.94 1.93
C MET A 188 7.11 11.20 3.23
N GLY A 189 6.44 10.06 3.16
CA GLY A 189 6.08 9.24 4.31
C GLY A 189 7.30 8.70 5.06
N ILE A 190 8.34 8.24 4.35
CA ILE A 190 9.60 7.80 4.96
C ILE A 190 10.29 8.99 5.65
N ALA A 191 10.34 10.16 5.00
CA ALA A 191 10.89 11.36 5.62
C ALA A 191 10.17 11.70 6.94
N LEU A 192 8.84 11.56 6.99
CA LEU A 192 8.05 11.72 8.22
C LEU A 192 8.39 10.67 9.28
N LEU A 193 8.56 9.40 8.92
CA LEU A 193 8.93 8.35 9.87
C LEU A 193 10.27 8.65 10.53
N VAL A 194 11.26 9.06 9.73
CA VAL A 194 12.59 9.43 10.21
C VAL A 194 12.51 10.68 11.10
N LYS A 195 11.84 11.74 10.63
CA LYS A 195 11.70 12.99 11.38
C LYS A 195 10.93 12.80 12.70
N SER A 196 9.95 11.90 12.74
CA SER A 196 9.19 11.54 13.93
C SER A 196 9.84 10.45 14.80
N ARG A 197 11.06 10.00 14.46
CA ARG A 197 11.85 9.02 15.20
C ARG A 197 11.11 7.69 15.46
N ARG A 198 10.30 7.25 14.50
CA ARG A 198 9.55 5.98 14.59
C ARG A 198 10.40 4.78 14.22
N PHE A 199 11.53 4.61 14.92
CA PHE A 199 12.53 3.58 14.61
C PHE A 199 11.98 2.15 14.68
N LEU A 200 11.07 1.85 15.60
CA LEU A 200 10.47 0.51 15.70
C LEU A 200 9.67 0.14 14.43
N THR A 201 8.94 1.08 13.85
CA THR A 201 8.22 0.86 12.59
C THR A 201 9.19 0.63 11.43
N ILE A 202 10.28 1.41 11.37
CA ILE A 202 11.34 1.24 10.37
C ILE A 202 12.00 -0.14 10.51
N LEU A 203 12.31 -0.56 11.74
CA LEU A 203 12.87 -1.87 12.03
C LEU A 203 11.94 -3.00 11.57
N LEU A 204 10.63 -2.87 11.83
CA LEU A 204 9.64 -3.87 11.42
C LEU A 204 9.55 -4.00 9.89
N ILE A 205 9.62 -2.87 9.16
CA ILE A 205 9.71 -2.87 7.69
C ILE A 205 10.97 -3.63 7.26
N ILE A 206 12.15 -3.27 7.79
CA ILE A 206 13.42 -3.88 7.39
C ILE A 206 13.42 -5.38 7.66
N LEU A 207 13.00 -5.81 8.86
CA LEU A 207 13.00 -7.23 9.25
C LEU A 207 12.04 -8.05 8.39
N SER A 208 10.80 -7.56 8.19
CA SER A 208 9.82 -8.28 7.37
C SER A 208 10.21 -8.33 5.89
N PHE A 209 10.83 -7.26 5.38
CA PHE A 209 11.33 -7.24 4.00
C PHE A 209 12.53 -8.17 3.82
N ALA A 210 13.50 -8.15 4.75
CA ALA A 210 14.66 -9.05 4.71
C ALA A 210 14.24 -10.52 4.81
N ALA A 211 13.25 -10.83 5.66
CA ALA A 211 12.68 -12.17 5.75
C ALA A 211 12.08 -12.66 4.42
N ALA A 212 11.65 -11.75 3.53
CA ALA A 212 11.12 -12.12 2.21
C ALA A 212 12.15 -12.67 1.22
N PHE A 213 13.43 -12.44 1.47
CA PHE A 213 14.56 -12.98 0.69
C PHE A 213 15.18 -14.22 1.32
N TYR A 214 14.83 -14.52 2.57
CA TYR A 214 15.46 -15.60 3.33
C TYR A 214 14.88 -16.98 2.98
N LYS A 215 15.40 -18.03 3.62
CA LYS A 215 14.85 -19.38 3.52
C LYS A 215 13.49 -19.46 4.23
N PRO A 216 12.62 -20.42 3.87
CA PRO A 216 11.32 -20.59 4.51
C PRO A 216 11.46 -20.81 6.02
N ILE A 217 10.59 -20.16 6.82
CA ILE A 217 10.57 -20.26 8.29
C ILE A 217 9.28 -20.97 8.68
N LEU A 218 9.38 -22.15 9.34
CA LEU A 218 8.21 -22.95 9.75
C LEU A 218 7.21 -23.23 8.60
N SER A 219 7.74 -23.57 7.41
CA SER A 219 6.95 -23.80 6.19
C SER A 219 6.18 -22.58 5.65
N VAL A 220 6.41 -21.39 6.19
CA VAL A 220 5.91 -20.13 5.62
C VAL A 220 6.78 -19.77 4.41
N PRO A 221 6.18 -19.56 3.22
CA PRO A 221 6.93 -19.11 2.05
C PRO A 221 7.53 -17.72 2.32
N PRO A 222 8.82 -17.50 2.04
CA PRO A 222 9.50 -16.25 2.34
C PRO A 222 8.72 -15.02 1.88
N VAL A 223 8.18 -15.06 0.66
CA VAL A 223 7.44 -13.93 0.09
C VAL A 223 6.27 -13.46 0.96
N ALA A 224 5.62 -14.33 1.74
CA ALA A 224 4.52 -13.94 2.62
C ALA A 224 4.95 -12.87 3.66
N TRP A 225 6.23 -12.83 4.06
CA TRP A 225 6.76 -11.82 4.97
C TRP A 225 6.75 -10.41 4.38
N ALA A 226 6.89 -10.27 3.06
CA ALA A 226 6.80 -8.97 2.38
C ALA A 226 5.42 -8.32 2.58
N SER A 227 4.38 -9.10 2.84
CA SER A 227 3.03 -8.61 3.11
C SER A 227 2.96 -7.62 4.29
N ILE A 228 3.78 -7.84 5.32
CA ILE A 228 3.85 -6.94 6.49
C ILE A 228 4.51 -5.61 6.08
N SER A 229 5.59 -5.66 5.29
CA SER A 229 6.23 -4.46 4.75
C SER A 229 5.29 -3.68 3.85
N VAL A 230 4.60 -4.34 2.91
CA VAL A 230 3.65 -3.73 1.98
C VAL A 230 2.48 -3.09 2.74
N LEU A 231 1.98 -3.73 3.79
CA LEU A 231 0.98 -3.16 4.70
C LEU A 231 1.46 -1.84 5.30
N ILE A 232 2.65 -1.84 5.91
CA ILE A 232 3.19 -0.64 6.56
C ILE A 232 3.47 0.45 5.53
N PHE A 233 4.06 0.10 4.37
CA PHE A 233 4.31 1.06 3.30
C PHE A 233 3.02 1.68 2.76
N SER A 234 1.92 0.93 2.67
CA SER A 234 0.63 1.49 2.25
C SER A 234 0.12 2.57 3.22
N ILE A 235 0.31 2.37 4.54
CA ILE A 235 -0.01 3.36 5.57
C ILE A 235 0.94 4.57 5.50
N VAL A 236 2.24 4.32 5.27
CA VAL A 236 3.27 5.36 5.14
C VAL A 236 3.01 6.23 3.91
N ILE A 237 2.61 5.62 2.79
CA ILE A 237 2.21 6.34 1.57
C ILE A 237 1.01 7.23 1.87
N ALA A 238 -0.04 6.72 2.52
CA ALA A 238 -1.20 7.54 2.89
C ALA A 238 -0.79 8.77 3.74
N ALA A 239 0.05 8.57 4.76
CA ALA A 239 0.56 9.67 5.57
C ALA A 239 1.41 10.67 4.77
N GLY A 240 2.22 10.19 3.83
CA GLY A 240 3.00 11.04 2.94
C GLY A 240 2.16 11.82 1.95
N LEU A 241 1.12 11.22 1.35
CA LEU A 241 0.17 11.89 0.46
C LEU A 241 -0.57 13.02 1.18
N GLU A 242 -1.04 12.77 2.40
CA GLU A 242 -1.64 13.82 3.24
C GLU A 242 -0.63 14.95 3.52
N THR A 243 0.62 14.59 3.80
CA THR A 243 1.67 15.58 4.10
C THR A 243 2.02 16.42 2.89
N ILE A 244 2.07 15.86 1.68
CA ILE A 244 2.27 16.63 0.44
C ILE A 244 1.18 17.70 0.29
N ILE A 245 -0.08 17.36 0.56
CA ILE A 245 -1.20 18.31 0.46
C ILE A 245 -1.11 19.42 1.52
N LEU A 246 -0.75 19.05 2.75
CA LEU A 246 -0.64 19.96 3.89
C LEU A 246 0.65 20.78 3.91
N ALA A 247 1.62 20.44 3.05
CA ALA A 247 2.93 21.06 3.03
C ALA A 247 2.84 22.59 2.84
N GLY A 248 3.57 23.33 3.69
CA GLY A 248 3.69 24.78 3.59
C GLY A 248 4.92 25.21 2.78
N LYS A 249 5.15 26.52 2.71
CA LYS A 249 6.35 27.09 2.09
C LYS A 249 7.65 26.52 2.69
N SER A 250 7.68 26.31 4.00
CA SER A 250 8.84 25.73 4.72
C SER A 250 9.18 24.30 4.31
N ASP A 251 8.21 23.57 3.74
CA ASP A 251 8.37 22.16 3.36
C ASP A 251 8.79 21.99 1.90
N GLY A 252 8.99 23.10 1.17
CA GLY A 252 9.26 23.09 -0.28
C GLY A 252 10.43 22.19 -0.69
N ARG A 253 11.50 22.11 0.12
CA ARG A 253 12.64 21.21 -0.14
C ARG A 253 12.22 19.74 -0.15
N TRP A 254 11.33 19.32 0.75
CA TRP A 254 10.85 17.95 0.81
C TRP A 254 9.96 17.61 -0.38
N ILE A 255 9.12 18.55 -0.83
CA ILE A 255 8.28 18.37 -2.04
C ILE A 255 9.14 18.31 -3.30
N LEU A 256 10.20 19.14 -3.40
CA LEU A 256 11.12 19.08 -4.54
C LEU A 256 11.91 17.76 -4.56
N SER A 257 12.32 17.25 -3.39
CA SER A 257 12.97 15.95 -3.30
C SER A 257 12.07 14.81 -3.77
N THR A 258 10.77 14.84 -3.46
CA THR A 258 9.84 13.80 -3.95
C THR A 258 9.68 13.88 -5.47
N ALA A 259 9.54 15.10 -6.03
CA ALA A 259 9.51 15.30 -7.48
C ALA A 259 10.81 14.84 -8.17
N LEU A 260 11.97 15.10 -7.57
CA LEU A 260 13.26 14.66 -8.08
C LEU A 260 13.37 13.14 -8.12
N VAL A 261 12.94 12.45 -7.07
CA VAL A 261 12.92 10.97 -7.06
C VAL A 261 12.04 10.42 -8.17
N LEU A 262 10.84 10.99 -8.37
CA LEU A 262 9.98 10.58 -9.48
C LEU A 262 10.63 10.82 -10.85
N MET A 263 11.29 11.97 -11.06
CA MET A 263 12.02 12.27 -12.30
C MET A 263 13.16 11.26 -12.55
N ILE A 264 13.92 10.90 -11.52
CA ILE A 264 14.95 9.86 -11.64
C ILE A 264 14.31 8.53 -12.05
N LEU A 265 13.18 8.16 -11.45
CA LEU A 265 12.46 6.93 -11.81
C LEU A 265 11.94 6.94 -13.25
N ILE A 266 11.49 8.09 -13.79
CA ILE A 266 11.17 8.22 -15.22
C ILE A 266 12.37 7.86 -16.08
N VAL A 267 13.54 8.44 -15.78
CA VAL A 267 14.75 8.20 -16.56
C VAL A 267 15.16 6.73 -16.48
N VAL A 268 15.20 6.16 -15.27
CA VAL A 268 15.55 4.76 -15.06
C VAL A 268 14.56 3.83 -15.78
N GLU A 269 13.26 4.12 -15.71
CA GLU A 269 12.22 3.34 -16.37
C GLU A 269 12.39 3.30 -17.90
N VAL A 270 12.73 4.42 -18.53
CA VAL A 270 13.00 4.48 -19.97
C VAL A 270 14.17 3.57 -20.38
N PHE A 271 15.18 3.40 -19.50
CA PHE A 271 16.31 2.51 -19.78
C PHE A 271 16.05 1.05 -19.42
N VAL A 272 15.19 0.77 -18.44
CA VAL A 272 14.87 -0.58 -17.98
C VAL A 272 13.79 -1.22 -18.85
N SER A 273 12.83 -0.43 -19.32
CA SER A 273 11.71 -0.92 -20.12
C SER A 273 12.21 -1.47 -21.45
N LYS A 274 12.08 -2.79 -21.64
CA LYS A 274 12.47 -3.48 -22.88
C LYS A 274 11.45 -3.31 -24.01
N ASN A 275 10.39 -2.53 -23.78
CA ASN A 275 9.28 -2.40 -24.71
C ASN A 275 9.61 -1.47 -25.89
N SER A 276 9.09 -1.82 -27.07
CA SER A 276 9.32 -1.11 -28.34
C SER A 276 8.54 0.22 -28.47
N SER A 277 7.83 0.66 -27.43
CA SER A 277 7.10 1.93 -27.43
C SER A 277 8.00 3.09 -27.05
N VAL A 278 7.90 4.21 -27.76
CA VAL A 278 8.72 5.43 -27.54
C VAL A 278 8.59 5.98 -26.11
N ILE A 279 7.43 5.80 -25.44
CA ILE A 279 7.23 6.14 -24.03
C ILE A 279 6.46 4.99 -23.35
N PRO A 280 7.09 4.24 -22.43
CA PRO A 280 6.39 3.24 -21.62
C PRO A 280 5.26 3.88 -20.81
N VAL A 281 4.13 3.18 -20.67
CA VAL A 281 2.98 3.65 -19.85
C VAL A 281 3.42 3.98 -18.42
N SER A 282 4.35 3.20 -17.87
CA SER A 282 4.94 3.44 -16.54
C SER A 282 5.62 4.81 -16.43
N ALA A 283 6.47 5.16 -17.41
CA ALA A 283 7.14 6.45 -17.47
C ALA A 283 6.14 7.62 -17.56
N ALA A 284 5.05 7.45 -18.32
CA ALA A 284 3.99 8.46 -18.42
C ALA A 284 3.27 8.68 -17.07
N LEU A 285 3.01 7.61 -16.31
CA LEU A 285 2.38 7.69 -14.99
C LEU A 285 3.27 8.36 -13.95
N TYR A 286 4.59 8.10 -13.97
CA TYR A 286 5.53 8.87 -13.17
C TYR A 286 5.53 10.36 -13.57
N GLY A 287 5.49 10.66 -14.87
CA GLY A 287 5.37 12.02 -15.38
C GLY A 287 4.12 12.73 -14.82
N PHE A 288 2.99 12.03 -14.76
CA PHE A 288 1.77 12.56 -14.15
C PHE A 288 1.95 12.87 -12.65
N GLY A 289 2.66 11.99 -11.93
CA GLY A 289 3.06 12.23 -10.55
C GLY A 289 3.95 13.46 -10.38
N VAL A 290 4.95 13.65 -11.24
CA VAL A 290 5.84 14.83 -11.23
C VAL A 290 5.02 16.11 -11.40
N VAL A 291 4.14 16.15 -12.40
CA VAL A 291 3.28 17.33 -12.65
C VAL A 291 2.39 17.63 -11.45
N ALA A 292 1.78 16.60 -10.84
CA ALA A 292 0.92 16.79 -9.67
C ALA A 292 1.70 17.34 -8.47
N VAL A 293 2.88 16.77 -8.17
CA VAL A 293 3.73 17.19 -7.04
C VAL A 293 4.28 18.61 -7.27
N LEU A 294 4.76 18.94 -8.47
CA LEU A 294 5.27 20.29 -8.79
C LEU A 294 4.16 21.34 -8.75
N SER A 295 2.95 21.01 -9.20
CA SER A 295 1.79 21.90 -9.08
C SER A 295 1.51 22.24 -7.61
N ILE A 296 1.58 21.26 -6.71
CA ILE A 296 1.41 21.47 -5.27
C ILE A 296 2.56 22.31 -4.70
N TYR A 297 3.81 22.07 -5.14
CA TYR A 297 4.96 22.88 -4.77
C TYR A 297 4.75 24.36 -5.13
N PHE A 298 4.33 24.69 -6.35
CA PHE A 298 4.10 26.08 -6.75
C PHE A 298 2.96 26.74 -5.96
N ILE A 299 1.88 26.00 -5.65
CA ILE A 299 0.81 26.50 -4.77
C ILE A 299 1.33 26.76 -3.35
N ALA A 300 2.21 25.90 -2.84
CA ALA A 300 2.84 26.06 -1.53
C ALA A 300 3.81 27.23 -1.47
N GLU A 301 4.64 27.42 -2.50
CA GLU A 301 5.60 28.52 -2.60
C GLU A 301 4.90 29.88 -2.71
N ALA A 302 3.78 29.93 -3.45
CA ALA A 302 2.91 31.10 -3.52
C ALA A 302 2.15 31.40 -2.21
N ASN A 303 2.34 30.58 -1.16
CA ASN A 303 1.69 30.68 0.14
C ASN A 303 0.15 30.75 0.04
N LYS A 304 -0.43 30.08 -0.96
CA LYS A 304 -1.89 30.03 -1.16
C LYS A 304 -2.48 28.80 -0.47
N ALA A 305 -3.55 29.01 0.30
CA ALA A 305 -4.26 27.97 1.05
C ALA A 305 -5.29 27.20 0.18
N TRP A 306 -4.95 26.86 -1.06
CA TRP A 306 -5.84 26.16 -1.99
C TRP A 306 -5.87 24.65 -1.73
N HIS A 307 -6.24 24.26 -0.51
CA HIS A 307 -6.19 22.87 -0.07
C HIS A 307 -7.04 21.94 -0.94
N LEU A 308 -8.24 22.37 -1.35
CA LEU A 308 -9.09 21.58 -2.24
C LEU A 308 -8.42 21.30 -3.59
N LEU A 309 -7.83 22.33 -4.22
CA LEU A 309 -7.12 22.15 -5.49
C LEU A 309 -5.94 21.18 -5.36
N ARG A 310 -5.14 21.32 -4.29
CA ARG A 310 -4.03 20.38 -4.01
C ARG A 310 -4.52 18.94 -3.87
N MET A 311 -5.64 18.75 -3.17
CA MET A 311 -6.29 17.44 -3.03
C MET A 311 -6.73 16.87 -4.38
N PHE A 312 -7.46 17.65 -5.19
CA PHE A 312 -7.93 17.19 -6.50
C PHE A 312 -6.76 16.84 -7.41
N VAL A 313 -5.76 17.70 -7.52
CA VAL A 313 -4.56 17.46 -8.35
C VAL A 313 -3.84 16.18 -7.92
N LEU A 314 -3.55 15.99 -6.63
CA LEU A 314 -2.81 14.82 -6.17
C LEU A 314 -3.63 13.53 -6.28
N TYR A 315 -4.85 13.53 -5.76
CA TYR A 315 -5.62 12.30 -5.65
C TYR A 315 -6.18 11.84 -6.99
N SER A 316 -6.51 12.75 -7.92
CA SER A 316 -6.81 12.36 -9.29
C SER A 316 -5.63 11.63 -9.93
N ALA A 317 -4.40 12.12 -9.74
CA ALA A 317 -3.19 11.43 -10.20
C ALA A 317 -3.00 10.04 -9.59
N VAL A 318 -3.15 9.93 -8.27
CA VAL A 318 -3.03 8.65 -7.57
C VAL A 318 -4.10 7.66 -8.03
N PHE A 319 -5.38 8.05 -8.13
CA PHE A 319 -6.46 7.13 -8.49
C PHE A 319 -6.46 6.76 -9.97
N ILE A 320 -6.03 7.65 -10.87
CA ILE A 320 -5.81 7.31 -12.29
C ILE A 320 -4.72 6.26 -12.43
N ASP A 321 -3.61 6.42 -11.72
CA ASP A 321 -2.51 5.46 -11.72
C ASP A 321 -2.94 4.11 -11.14
N ILE A 322 -3.63 4.09 -9.98
CA ILE A 322 -4.24 2.87 -9.44
C ILE A 322 -5.12 2.19 -10.49
N PHE A 323 -6.01 2.95 -11.14
CA PHE A 323 -6.94 2.42 -12.12
C PHE A 323 -6.23 1.76 -13.31
N ILE A 324 -5.29 2.48 -13.93
CA ILE A 324 -4.57 1.99 -15.12
C ILE A 324 -3.70 0.79 -14.77
N SER A 325 -2.91 0.89 -13.71
CA SER A 325 -1.95 -0.13 -13.30
C SER A 325 -2.65 -1.40 -12.79
N THR A 326 -3.69 -1.31 -11.95
CA THR A 326 -4.45 -2.49 -11.50
C THR A 326 -5.16 -3.16 -12.67
N ALA A 327 -5.82 -2.40 -13.54
CA ALA A 327 -6.52 -2.96 -14.69
C ALA A 327 -5.56 -3.67 -15.65
N HIS A 328 -4.35 -3.12 -15.85
CA HIS A 328 -3.32 -3.78 -16.63
C HIS A 328 -2.87 -5.09 -15.96
N ASN A 329 -2.50 -5.05 -14.68
CA ASN A 329 -2.01 -6.22 -13.96
C ASN A 329 -3.02 -7.37 -13.96
N LEU A 330 -4.31 -7.09 -13.75
CA LEU A 330 -5.34 -8.12 -13.77
C LEU A 330 -5.56 -8.73 -15.15
N LYS A 331 -5.52 -7.93 -16.22
CA LYS A 331 -5.59 -8.44 -17.62
C LYS A 331 -4.38 -9.30 -17.99
N THR A 332 -3.23 -9.05 -17.39
CA THR A 332 -2.03 -9.88 -17.61
C THR A 332 -2.13 -11.22 -16.85
N ILE A 333 -2.99 -11.31 -15.82
CA ILE A 333 -3.18 -12.52 -15.02
C ILE A 333 -4.30 -13.42 -15.57
N PHE A 334 -5.43 -12.83 -16.00
CA PHE A 334 -6.67 -13.53 -16.38
C PHE A 334 -7.07 -13.29 -17.84
#